data_AF-A0A8C3A6C7-F1
#
_entry.id   AF-A0A8C3A6C7-F1
#
_cell.length_a   1.000
_cell.length_b   1.000
_cell.length_c   1.000
_cell.angle_alpha   90.00
_cell.angle_beta   90.00
_cell.angle_gamma   90.00
#
_symmetry.space_group_name_H-M   'P 1'
#
loop_
_entity.id
_entity.type
_entity.pdbx_description
1 polymer ?
#
loop_
_entity_poly.entity_id
_entity_poly.type
_entity_poly.pdbx_seq_one_letter_code
_entity_poly.pdbx_strand_id
1 'polypeptide(L)'
;SQVFSMLIVAIGVYAQVQKATAFPVFLPDTVRDTFLIDPAVILIVVGVVMFFITFCGCIGALRENIRLLKTFSFSLTLVFLTQLAIAVLGFFYSDQTRDALGKFVKKAIVHYRDDLDLQNLMDYIQKEFKCCGWNNYTDWSWNLYFNCTHENPSSERCAVPYSCCTPVPGETVINTMCGFGVQTKSHLEANKSIYPVGCVDKAVTWIESHLLLVGALALGLALPQVHMTLLHSSCTLIDNRHLIFVTSDNFG
;
A
#
# COMPACT_ATOMS: atom_id res chain seq x y z
N SER A 1 16.77 -6.36 6.83
CA SER A 1 17.13 -5.49 7.96
C SER A 1 16.01 -5.56 9.00
N GLN A 2 16.25 -6.27 10.10
CA GLN A 2 15.25 -6.65 11.12
C GLN A 2 14.60 -5.43 11.80
N VAL A 3 15.35 -4.32 11.92
CA VAL A 3 14.88 -3.04 12.47
C VAL A 3 13.70 -2.48 11.67
N PHE A 4 13.76 -2.50 10.34
CA PHE A 4 12.66 -1.99 9.51
C PHE A 4 11.38 -2.81 9.70
N SER A 5 11.49 -4.14 9.81
CA SER A 5 10.34 -5.00 10.10
C SER A 5 9.73 -4.68 11.47
N MET A 6 10.56 -4.45 12.50
CA MET A 6 10.06 -4.05 13.82
C MET A 6 9.36 -2.68 13.79
N LEU A 7 9.89 -1.71 13.04
CA LEU A 7 9.26 -0.41 12.87
C LEU A 7 7.89 -0.52 12.18
N ILE A 8 7.78 -1.32 11.12
CA ILE A 8 6.51 -1.54 10.42
C ILE A 8 5.47 -2.16 11.36
N VAL A 9 5.86 -3.19 12.12
CA VAL A 9 4.97 -3.82 13.11
C VAL A 9 4.58 -2.81 14.20
N ALA A 10 5.52 -2.03 14.72
CA ALA A 10 5.25 -1.03 15.75
C ALA A 10 4.25 0.04 15.28
N ILE A 11 4.41 0.53 14.04
CA ILE A 11 3.48 1.49 13.42
C ILE A 11 2.08 0.87 13.30
N GLY A 12 1.99 -0.36 12.80
CA GLY A 12 0.71 -1.06 12.66
C GLY A 12 0.00 -1.31 14.00
N VAL A 13 0.75 -1.77 15.02
CA VAL A 13 0.21 -1.96 16.38
C VAL A 13 -0.22 -0.63 16.99
N TYR A 14 0.58 0.43 16.82
CA TYR A 14 0.23 1.76 17.30
C TYR A 14 -1.08 2.26 16.69
N ALA A 15 -1.27 2.12 15.38
CA ALA A 15 -2.51 2.48 14.69
C ALA A 15 -3.72 1.69 15.23
N GLN A 16 -3.57 0.37 15.41
CA GLN A 16 -4.62 -0.49 15.99
C GLN A 16 -4.96 -0.14 17.45
N VAL A 17 -3.96 0.17 18.27
CA VAL A 17 -4.16 0.58 19.67
C VAL A 17 -4.89 1.92 19.74
N GLN A 18 -4.55 2.88 18.88
CA GLN A 18 -5.29 4.14 18.79
C GLN A 18 -6.76 3.91 18.41
N LYS A 19 -7.03 3.05 17.42
CA LYS A 19 -8.39 2.67 17.04
C LYS A 19 -9.17 2.07 18.22
N ALA A 20 -8.59 1.10 18.92
CA ALA A 20 -9.24 0.41 20.04
C ALA A 20 -9.51 1.35 21.25
N THR A 21 -8.64 2.35 21.47
CA THR A 21 -8.76 3.30 22.58
C THR A 21 -9.63 4.52 22.26
N ALA A 22 -9.72 4.93 20.99
CA ALA A 22 -10.53 6.07 20.55
C ALA A 22 -12.01 5.70 20.28
N PHE A 23 -12.31 4.45 19.92
CA PHE A 23 -13.66 3.97 19.58
C PHE A 23 -14.23 2.85 20.49
N PRO A 24 -14.03 2.84 21.83
CA PRO A 24 -14.45 1.74 22.69
C PRO A 24 -15.99 1.59 22.83
N VAL A 25 -16.80 2.51 22.29
CA VAL A 25 -18.26 2.57 22.53
C VAL A 25 -19.11 2.27 21.29
N PHE A 26 -18.55 2.20 20.07
CA PHE A 26 -19.39 2.36 18.86
C PHE A 26 -19.66 1.15 17.96
N LEU A 27 -19.15 -0.08 18.16
CA LEU A 27 -19.49 -1.17 17.21
C LEU A 27 -19.78 -2.54 17.86
N PRO A 28 -21.05 -3.00 17.82
CA PRO A 28 -21.44 -4.40 17.90
C PRO A 28 -21.14 -5.15 16.57
N ASP A 29 -20.53 -6.34 16.67
CA ASP A 29 -20.63 -7.56 15.87
C ASP A 29 -20.77 -7.59 14.31
N THR A 30 -20.61 -6.50 13.55
CA THR A 30 -20.73 -6.55 12.08
C THR A 30 -19.42 -6.40 11.28
N VAL A 31 -18.26 -6.40 11.93
CA VAL A 31 -16.95 -6.09 11.29
C VAL A 31 -16.09 -7.32 11.00
N ARG A 32 -16.67 -8.53 10.93
CA ARG A 32 -15.88 -9.75 10.73
C ARG A 32 -15.36 -9.93 9.29
N ASP A 33 -16.00 -9.32 8.30
CA ASP A 33 -15.67 -9.55 6.88
C ASP A 33 -14.70 -8.52 6.27
N THR A 34 -14.31 -7.48 7.02
CA THR A 34 -13.43 -6.40 6.52
C THR A 34 -12.10 -6.28 7.27
N PHE A 35 -11.89 -7.04 8.34
CA PHE A 35 -10.67 -6.96 9.17
C PHE A 35 -9.36 -7.11 8.38
N LEU A 36 -9.36 -7.93 7.30
CA LEU A 36 -8.18 -8.15 6.47
C LEU A 36 -7.87 -7.04 5.44
N ILE A 37 -8.80 -6.09 5.23
CA ILE A 37 -8.65 -4.99 4.26
C ILE A 37 -8.28 -3.68 4.97
N ASP A 38 -8.21 -3.69 6.30
CA ASP A 38 -7.75 -2.57 7.10
C ASP A 38 -6.25 -2.32 6.82
N PRO A 39 -5.85 -1.09 6.42
CA PRO A 39 -4.45 -0.78 6.11
C PRO A 39 -3.47 -1.10 7.25
N ALA A 40 -3.86 -0.88 8.51
CA ALA A 40 -3.01 -1.18 9.66
C ALA A 40 -2.87 -2.70 9.88
N VAL A 41 -3.93 -3.49 9.68
CA VAL A 41 -3.84 -4.97 9.76
C VAL A 41 -2.91 -5.52 8.68
N ILE A 42 -3.01 -5.03 7.44
CA ILE A 42 -2.13 -5.44 6.35
C ILE A 42 -0.66 -5.14 6.70
N LEU A 43 -0.37 -3.94 7.23
CA LEU A 43 0.98 -3.56 7.66
C LEU A 43 1.52 -4.49 8.76
N ILE A 44 0.70 -4.88 9.74
CA ILE A 44 1.10 -5.83 10.79
C ILE A 44 1.45 -7.18 10.19
N VAL A 45 0.59 -7.74 9.34
CA VAL A 45 0.80 -9.07 8.74
C VAL A 45 2.09 -9.08 7.90
N VAL A 46 2.28 -8.08 7.04
CA VAL A 46 3.49 -7.95 6.22
C VAL A 46 4.73 -7.80 7.11
N GLY A 47 4.66 -6.92 8.13
CA GLY A 47 5.77 -6.69 9.06
C GLY A 47 6.19 -7.95 9.82
N VAL A 48 5.23 -8.74 10.30
CA VAL A 48 5.47 -9.98 11.03
C VAL A 48 6.10 -11.04 10.11
N VAL A 49 5.58 -11.23 8.90
CA VAL A 49 6.16 -12.17 7.92
C VAL A 49 7.59 -11.77 7.57
N MET A 50 7.84 -10.49 7.31
CA MET A 50 9.18 -9.98 7.03
C MET A 50 10.12 -10.16 8.23
N PHE A 51 9.63 -9.98 9.46
CA PHE A 51 10.41 -10.21 10.67
C PHE A 51 10.89 -11.67 10.75
N PHE A 52 10.00 -12.65 10.55
CA PHE A 52 10.39 -14.07 10.58
C PHE A 52 11.38 -14.43 9.48
N ILE A 53 11.15 -13.97 8.24
CA ILE A 53 12.06 -14.24 7.11
C ILE A 53 13.45 -13.66 7.42
N THR A 54 13.52 -12.40 7.86
CA THR A 54 14.80 -11.75 8.16
C THR A 54 15.49 -12.33 9.38
N PHE A 55 14.74 -12.72 10.42
CA PHE A 55 15.28 -13.39 11.60
C PHE A 55 15.91 -14.74 11.25
N CYS A 56 15.20 -15.58 10.47
CA CYS A 56 15.74 -16.85 9.99
C CYS A 56 17.00 -16.66 9.14
N GLY A 57 17.04 -15.63 8.28
CA GLY A 57 18.23 -15.29 7.50
C GLY A 57 19.42 -14.88 8.37
N CYS A 58 19.20 -13.98 9.34
CA CYS A 58 20.25 -13.50 10.25
C CYS A 58 20.79 -14.62 11.14
N ILE A 59 19.92 -15.39 11.80
CA ILE A 59 20.34 -16.50 12.68
C ILE A 59 20.96 -17.64 11.86
N GLY A 60 20.42 -17.93 10.68
CA GLY A 60 20.97 -18.94 9.77
C GLY A 60 22.40 -18.64 9.35
N ALA A 61 22.70 -17.37 9.06
CA ALA A 61 24.06 -16.92 8.76
C ALA A 61 24.98 -16.95 10.00
N LEU A 62 24.52 -16.41 11.15
CA LEU A 62 25.33 -16.33 12.37
C LEU A 62 25.66 -17.70 12.99
N ARG A 63 24.74 -18.66 12.88
CA ARG A 63 24.90 -20.02 13.42
C ARG A 63 25.40 -21.03 12.39
N GLU A 64 25.71 -20.58 11.17
CA GLU A 64 26.08 -21.41 10.02
C GLU A 64 25.11 -22.59 9.81
N ASN A 65 23.83 -22.39 10.12
CA ASN A 65 22.83 -23.46 10.09
C ASN A 65 22.20 -23.53 8.69
N ILE A 66 22.68 -24.48 7.90
CA ILE A 66 22.25 -24.71 6.51
C ILE A 66 20.73 -24.90 6.39
N ARG A 67 20.05 -25.52 7.37
CA ARG A 67 18.60 -25.73 7.32
C ARG A 67 17.81 -24.41 7.40
N LEU A 68 18.25 -23.49 8.25
CA LEU A 68 17.65 -22.15 8.36
C LEU A 68 17.91 -21.33 7.09
N LEU A 69 19.14 -21.42 6.54
CA LEU A 69 19.48 -20.73 5.30
C LEU A 69 18.70 -21.25 4.10
N LYS A 70 18.46 -22.58 4.01
CA LYS A 70 17.57 -23.20 3.01
C LYS A 70 16.14 -22.67 3.13
N THR A 71 15.61 -22.57 4.35
CA THR A 71 14.27 -22.04 4.61
C THR A 71 14.14 -20.58 4.20
N PHE A 72 15.16 -19.76 4.51
CA PHE A 72 15.23 -18.37 4.09
C PHE A 72 15.26 -18.23 2.55
N SER A 73 16.10 -19.00 1.88
CA SER A 73 16.18 -18.99 0.41
C SER A 73 14.87 -19.42 -0.24
N PHE A 74 14.24 -20.50 0.24
CA PHE A 74 12.93 -20.94 -0.23
C PHE A 74 11.85 -19.85 -0.06
N SER A 75 11.84 -19.17 1.08
CA SER A 75 10.89 -18.07 1.36
C SER A 75 11.08 -16.91 0.39
N LEU A 76 12.33 -16.53 0.08
CA LEU A 76 12.62 -15.50 -0.92
C LEU A 76 12.18 -15.90 -2.34
N THR A 77 12.36 -17.17 -2.73
CA THR A 77 11.86 -17.67 -4.02
C THR A 77 10.34 -17.53 -4.12
N LEU A 78 9.61 -17.86 -3.05
CA LEU A 78 8.15 -17.72 -3.03
C LEU A 78 7.71 -16.25 -3.13
N VAL A 79 8.42 -15.34 -2.45
CA VAL A 79 8.19 -13.89 -2.59
C VAL A 79 8.44 -13.43 -4.02
N PHE A 80 9.53 -13.87 -4.66
CA PHE A 80 9.84 -13.53 -6.04
C PHE A 80 8.75 -14.01 -7.02
N LEU A 81 8.29 -15.25 -6.88
CA LEU A 81 7.20 -15.79 -7.70
C LEU A 81 5.90 -15.01 -7.51
N THR A 82 5.60 -14.60 -6.27
CA THR A 82 4.42 -13.78 -5.97
C THR A 82 4.55 -12.39 -6.60
N GLN A 83 5.72 -11.75 -6.50
CA GLN A 83 5.99 -10.45 -7.13
C GLN A 83 5.84 -10.53 -8.65
N LEU A 84 6.39 -11.58 -9.28
CA LEU A 84 6.26 -11.82 -10.71
C LEU A 84 4.80 -12.04 -11.12
N ALA A 85 4.05 -12.84 -10.36
CA ALA A 85 2.62 -13.07 -10.61
C ALA A 85 1.81 -11.77 -10.52
N ILE A 86 2.05 -10.95 -9.49
CA ILE A 86 1.40 -9.64 -9.35
C ILE A 86 1.75 -8.72 -10.54
N ALA A 87 3.01 -8.67 -10.96
CA ALA A 87 3.44 -7.84 -12.09
C ALA A 87 2.78 -8.28 -13.40
N VAL A 88 2.77 -9.58 -13.69
CA VAL A 88 2.15 -10.15 -14.89
C VAL A 88 0.64 -9.93 -14.88
N LEU A 89 -0.04 -10.25 -13.78
CA LEU A 89 -1.48 -10.05 -13.66
C LEU A 89 -1.86 -8.57 -13.73
N GLY A 90 -1.11 -7.69 -13.07
CA GLY A 90 -1.35 -6.25 -13.12
C GLY A 90 -1.16 -5.65 -14.52
N PHE A 91 -0.24 -6.21 -15.32
CA PHE A 91 -0.02 -5.79 -16.70
C PHE A 91 -1.11 -6.30 -17.65
N PHE A 92 -1.45 -7.59 -17.60
CA PHE A 92 -2.45 -8.18 -18.50
C PHE A 92 -3.90 -7.82 -18.14
N TYR A 93 -4.19 -7.68 -16.85
CA TYR A 93 -5.52 -7.36 -16.31
C TYR A 93 -5.51 -5.97 -15.66
N SER A 94 -4.97 -4.99 -16.39
CA SER A 94 -4.85 -3.60 -15.92
C SER A 94 -6.22 -2.99 -15.56
N ASP A 95 -7.25 -3.24 -16.37
CA ASP A 95 -8.61 -2.76 -16.12
C ASP A 95 -9.19 -3.36 -14.83
N GLN A 96 -9.04 -4.67 -14.62
CA GLN A 96 -9.51 -5.33 -13.40
C GLN A 96 -8.73 -4.86 -12.16
N THR A 97 -7.45 -4.58 -12.32
CA THR A 97 -6.60 -4.01 -11.26
C THR A 97 -7.07 -2.59 -10.92
N ARG A 98 -7.38 -1.76 -11.92
CA ARG A 98 -7.94 -0.41 -11.74
C ARG A 98 -9.29 -0.48 -11.02
N ASP A 99 -10.15 -1.42 -11.37
CA ASP A 99 -11.44 -1.62 -10.71
C ASP A 99 -11.30 -2.10 -9.26
N ALA A 100 -10.37 -3.01 -8.98
CA ALA A 100 -10.09 -3.48 -7.62
C ALA A 100 -9.59 -2.33 -6.74
N LEU A 101 -8.66 -1.51 -7.25
CA LEU A 101 -8.20 -0.30 -6.57
C LEU A 101 -9.32 0.72 -6.41
N GLY A 102 -10.16 0.92 -7.43
CA GLY A 102 -11.31 1.82 -7.37
C GLY A 102 -12.32 1.42 -6.28
N LYS A 103 -12.56 0.12 -6.09
CA LYS A 103 -13.39 -0.38 -4.97
C LYS A 103 -12.76 -0.09 -3.60
N PHE A 104 -11.44 -0.25 -3.49
CA PHE A 104 -10.71 0.09 -2.27
C PHE A 104 -10.79 1.59 -1.96
N VAL A 105 -10.54 2.46 -2.94
CA VAL A 105 -10.62 3.92 -2.77
C VAL A 105 -12.05 4.37 -2.51
N LYS A 106 -13.05 3.78 -3.17
CA LYS A 106 -14.46 4.03 -2.86
C LYS A 106 -14.78 3.72 -1.40
N LYS A 107 -14.29 2.58 -0.88
CA LYS A 107 -14.45 2.23 0.53
C LYS A 107 -13.78 3.24 1.45
N ALA A 108 -12.58 3.70 1.10
CA ALA A 108 -11.85 4.74 1.83
C ALA A 108 -12.61 6.08 1.87
N ILE A 109 -13.22 6.50 0.75
CA ILE A 109 -14.04 7.71 0.69
C ILE A 109 -15.32 7.55 1.52
N VAL A 110 -16.02 6.41 1.39
CA VAL A 110 -17.26 6.15 2.14
C VAL A 110 -17.01 6.23 3.65
N HIS A 111 -15.93 5.62 4.15
CA HIS A 111 -15.58 5.57 5.57
C HIS A 111 -14.58 6.65 6.00
N TYR A 112 -14.40 7.71 5.19
CA TYR A 112 -13.37 8.73 5.42
C TYR A 112 -13.48 9.42 6.79
N ARG A 113 -14.70 9.62 7.31
CA ARG A 113 -14.93 10.20 8.65
C ARG A 113 -15.01 9.15 9.77
N ASP A 114 -15.16 7.88 9.41
CA ASP A 114 -15.41 6.79 10.35
C ASP A 114 -14.11 6.06 10.73
N ASP A 115 -13.10 6.07 9.84
CA ASP A 115 -11.80 5.43 10.04
C ASP A 115 -10.65 6.44 9.85
N LEU A 116 -9.93 6.72 10.94
CA LEU A 116 -8.80 7.64 10.97
C LEU A 116 -7.64 7.22 10.06
N ASP A 117 -7.41 5.91 9.87
CA ASP A 117 -6.33 5.43 8.99
C ASP A 117 -6.67 5.67 7.53
N LEU A 118 -7.93 5.42 7.14
CA LEU A 118 -8.41 5.72 5.79
C LEU A 118 -8.41 7.24 5.55
N GLN A 119 -8.79 8.02 6.57
CA GLN A 119 -8.72 9.48 6.51
C GLN A 119 -7.30 9.97 6.26
N ASN A 120 -6.34 9.55 7.09
CA ASN A 120 -4.93 9.94 6.99
C ASN A 120 -4.30 9.50 5.67
N LEU A 121 -4.60 8.27 5.22
CA LEU A 121 -4.12 7.75 3.95
C LEU A 121 -4.64 8.57 2.77
N MET A 122 -5.94 8.84 2.73
CA MET A 122 -6.55 9.64 1.66
C MET A 122 -6.03 11.09 1.67
N ASP A 123 -5.91 11.69 2.86
CA ASP A 123 -5.35 13.04 3.02
C ASP A 123 -3.91 13.12 2.51
N TYR A 124 -3.09 12.11 2.84
CA TYR A 124 -1.70 12.01 2.39
C TYR A 124 -1.62 11.88 0.87
N ILE A 125 -2.37 10.94 0.28
CA ILE A 125 -2.38 10.71 -1.18
C ILE A 125 -2.79 11.99 -1.92
N GLN A 126 -3.85 12.66 -1.48
CA GLN A 126 -4.35 13.86 -2.17
C GLN A 126 -3.38 15.04 -2.10
N LYS A 127 -2.73 15.24 -0.96
CA LYS A 127 -1.71 16.29 -0.80
C LYS A 127 -0.44 15.99 -1.60
N GLU A 128 0.03 14.75 -1.56
CA GLU A 128 1.27 14.32 -2.22
C GLU A 128 1.12 14.35 -3.75
N PHE A 129 0.04 13.75 -4.26
CA PHE A 129 -0.20 13.65 -5.71
C PHE A 129 -0.95 14.84 -6.30
N LYS A 130 -1.36 15.82 -5.46
CA LYS A 130 -2.08 17.03 -5.85
C LYS A 130 -3.30 16.68 -6.71
N CYS A 131 -4.20 15.91 -6.12
CA CYS A 131 -5.39 15.34 -6.75
C CYS A 131 -6.58 15.32 -5.78
N CYS A 132 -7.79 15.05 -6.28
CA CYS A 132 -8.97 14.95 -5.45
C CYS A 132 -9.93 13.85 -5.96
N GLY A 133 -10.40 13.01 -5.04
CA GLY A 133 -11.24 11.84 -5.36
C GLY A 133 -10.47 10.70 -6.03
N TRP A 134 -11.18 9.78 -6.70
CA TRP A 134 -10.58 8.67 -7.43
C TRP A 134 -10.40 9.03 -8.91
N ASN A 135 -11.49 9.21 -9.63
CA ASN A 135 -11.54 9.70 -11.00
C ASN A 135 -11.81 11.22 -11.04
N ASN A 136 -12.57 11.75 -10.08
CA ASN A 136 -12.96 13.16 -10.07
C ASN A 136 -13.23 13.68 -8.66
N TYR A 137 -13.15 15.00 -8.45
CA TYR A 137 -13.48 15.64 -7.17
C TYR A 137 -14.93 15.41 -6.71
N THR A 138 -15.84 15.07 -7.63
CA THR A 138 -17.24 14.75 -7.32
C THR A 138 -17.44 13.36 -6.72
N ASP A 139 -16.42 12.49 -6.75
CA ASP A 139 -16.46 11.17 -6.10
C ASP A 139 -16.67 11.28 -4.59
N TRP A 140 -16.36 12.44 -4.00
CA TRP A 140 -16.67 12.76 -2.61
C TRP A 140 -18.17 12.69 -2.28
N SER A 141 -19.05 12.74 -3.28
CA SER A 141 -20.47 12.47 -3.07
C SER A 141 -20.79 11.05 -2.60
N TRP A 142 -19.85 10.09 -2.68
CA TRP A 142 -20.03 8.76 -2.10
C TRP A 142 -20.01 8.76 -0.57
N ASN A 143 -19.42 9.78 0.05
CA ASN A 143 -19.39 9.92 1.49
C ASN A 143 -20.67 10.60 2.00
N LEU A 144 -21.22 10.10 3.11
CA LEU A 144 -22.46 10.61 3.71
C LEU A 144 -22.40 12.12 4.03
N TYR A 145 -21.28 12.62 4.53
CA TYR A 145 -21.12 14.02 4.96
C TYR A 145 -20.94 14.99 3.80
N PHE A 146 -20.33 14.54 2.70
CA PHE A 146 -20.03 15.37 1.52
C PHE A 146 -21.08 15.25 0.41
N ASN A 147 -21.99 14.28 0.49
CA ASN A 147 -23.02 14.02 -0.50
C ASN A 147 -23.87 15.26 -0.82
N CYS A 148 -24.02 15.58 -2.11
CA CYS A 148 -24.67 16.81 -2.57
C CYS A 148 -26.21 16.86 -2.48
N THR A 149 -26.89 15.78 -2.10
CA THR A 149 -28.35 15.71 -2.07
C THR A 149 -28.93 16.80 -1.16
N HIS A 150 -30.01 17.46 -1.60
CA HIS A 150 -30.62 18.59 -0.89
C HIS A 150 -31.08 18.25 0.54
N GLU A 151 -31.40 16.98 0.80
CA GLU A 151 -31.84 16.47 2.10
C GLU A 151 -30.68 16.26 3.10
N ASN A 152 -29.42 16.33 2.64
CA ASN A 152 -28.27 16.11 3.50
C ASN A 152 -28.11 17.29 4.50
N PRO A 153 -28.24 17.07 5.82
CA PRO A 153 -28.13 18.13 6.81
C PRO A 153 -26.68 18.52 7.13
N SER A 154 -25.69 17.81 6.58
CA SER A 154 -24.27 18.05 6.83
C SER A 154 -23.84 19.47 6.44
N SER A 155 -23.05 20.12 7.29
CA SER A 155 -22.40 21.39 6.96
C SER A 155 -21.40 21.23 5.80
N GLU A 156 -20.86 20.03 5.61
CA GLU A 156 -19.90 19.71 4.54
C GLU A 156 -20.58 19.27 3.24
N ARG A 157 -21.90 19.42 3.13
CA ARG A 157 -22.65 19.09 1.91
C ARG A 157 -22.06 19.78 0.68
N CYS A 158 -21.88 19.01 -0.39
CA CYS A 158 -21.24 19.48 -1.63
C CYS A 158 -19.80 20.01 -1.45
N ALA A 159 -19.13 19.67 -0.35
CA ALA A 159 -17.74 20.02 -0.13
C ALA A 159 -16.79 18.88 -0.52
N VAL A 160 -15.50 19.18 -0.58
CA VAL A 160 -14.43 18.18 -0.58
C VAL A 160 -13.54 18.42 0.64
N PRO A 161 -12.77 17.43 1.11
CA PRO A 161 -11.88 17.63 2.23
C PRO A 161 -10.76 18.63 1.93
N TYR A 162 -10.22 19.19 3.01
CA TYR A 162 -9.16 20.20 2.96
C TYR A 162 -7.86 19.68 2.30
N SER A 163 -7.64 18.36 2.28
CA SER A 163 -6.51 17.72 1.58
C SER A 163 -6.51 17.96 0.07
N CYS A 164 -7.67 18.27 -0.52
CA CYS A 164 -7.80 18.64 -1.93
C CYS A 164 -7.45 20.13 -2.20
N CYS A 165 -7.27 20.96 -1.17
CA CYS A 165 -7.06 22.40 -1.31
C CYS A 165 -5.72 22.74 -1.96
N THR A 166 -5.74 23.73 -2.84
CA THR A 166 -4.52 24.35 -3.37
C THR A 166 -4.07 25.49 -2.44
N PRO A 167 -2.77 25.66 -2.17
CA PRO A 167 -2.26 26.84 -1.47
C PRO A 167 -2.49 28.10 -2.31
N VAL A 168 -2.91 29.19 -1.68
CA VAL A 168 -3.12 30.49 -2.33
C VAL A 168 -1.75 31.16 -2.56
N PRO A 169 -1.46 31.69 -3.76
CA PRO A 169 -0.19 32.39 -4.02
C PRO A 169 0.03 33.56 -3.06
N GLY A 170 1.14 33.54 -2.33
CA GLY A 170 1.50 34.59 -1.35
C GLY A 170 1.03 34.31 0.09
N GLU A 171 0.27 33.25 0.32
CA GLU A 171 -0.13 32.81 1.66
C GLU A 171 0.57 31.50 2.02
N THR A 172 1.09 31.41 3.24
CA THR A 172 1.72 30.19 3.77
C THR A 172 0.71 29.25 4.42
N VAL A 173 -0.53 29.72 4.67
CA VAL A 173 -1.59 28.97 5.36
C VAL A 173 -2.63 28.52 4.34
N ILE A 174 -2.91 27.22 4.32
CA ILE A 174 -3.96 26.66 3.45
C ILE A 174 -5.32 26.99 4.06
N ASN A 175 -6.22 27.57 3.26
CA ASN A 175 -7.61 27.75 3.66
C ASN A 175 -8.31 26.39 3.77
N THR A 176 -8.55 25.93 5.00
CA THR A 176 -9.21 24.65 5.27
C THR A 176 -10.69 24.63 4.83
N MET A 177 -11.29 25.80 4.57
CA MET A 177 -12.64 25.94 4.03
C MET A 177 -12.67 26.05 2.50
N CYS A 178 -11.56 25.84 1.78
CA CYS A 178 -11.53 25.98 0.32
C CYS A 178 -12.52 25.04 -0.40
N GLY A 179 -12.81 23.89 0.22
CA GLY A 179 -13.58 22.81 -0.37
C GLY A 179 -15.09 23.02 -0.31
N PHE A 180 -15.60 24.02 0.42
CA PHE A 180 -17.04 24.20 0.59
C PHE A 180 -17.75 24.56 -0.72
N GLY A 181 -18.79 23.79 -1.04
CA GLY A 181 -19.63 23.99 -2.23
C GLY A 181 -18.89 23.84 -3.56
N VAL A 182 -17.69 23.26 -3.59
CA VAL A 182 -16.94 23.12 -4.85
C VAL A 182 -17.51 22.04 -5.76
N GLN A 183 -18.21 21.04 -5.21
CA GLN A 183 -18.85 19.99 -6.02
C GLN A 183 -19.93 20.53 -6.97
N THR A 184 -20.51 21.71 -6.68
CA THR A 184 -21.50 22.36 -7.57
C THR A 184 -20.88 23.33 -8.58
N LYS A 185 -19.57 23.58 -8.50
CA LYS A 185 -18.85 24.48 -9.40
C LYS A 185 -18.40 23.73 -10.65
N SER A 186 -18.18 24.48 -11.74
CA SER A 186 -17.55 23.92 -12.94
C SER A 186 -16.10 23.53 -12.66
N HIS A 187 -15.55 22.60 -13.45
CA HIS A 187 -14.16 22.15 -13.28
C HIS A 187 -13.15 23.32 -13.36
N LEU A 188 -13.41 24.34 -14.20
CA LEU A 188 -12.56 25.53 -14.32
C LEU A 188 -12.57 26.39 -13.06
N GLU A 189 -13.74 26.51 -12.42
CA GLU A 189 -13.89 27.25 -11.17
C GLU A 189 -13.32 26.48 -9.98
N ALA A 190 -13.54 25.17 -9.92
CA ALA A 190 -12.98 24.29 -8.90
C ALA A 190 -11.44 24.33 -8.89
N ASN A 191 -10.81 24.37 -10.07
CA ASN A 191 -9.35 24.45 -10.23
C ASN A 191 -8.72 25.72 -9.63
N LYS A 192 -9.51 26.75 -9.29
CA LYS A 192 -9.00 27.96 -8.61
C LYS A 192 -8.76 27.75 -7.12
N SER A 193 -9.37 26.73 -6.51
CA SER A 193 -9.36 26.49 -5.06
C SER A 193 -8.92 25.09 -4.66
N ILE A 194 -9.04 24.11 -5.55
CA ILE A 194 -8.69 22.70 -5.29
C ILE A 194 -7.90 22.10 -6.46
N TYR A 195 -7.38 20.90 -6.27
CA TYR A 195 -6.89 20.03 -7.34
C TYR A 195 -8.01 19.11 -7.87
N PRO A 196 -8.80 19.50 -8.89
CA PRO A 196 -10.01 18.77 -9.27
C PRO A 196 -9.75 17.43 -9.99
N VAL A 197 -8.53 17.20 -10.47
CA VAL A 197 -8.17 15.99 -11.22
C VAL A 197 -8.16 14.77 -10.31
N GLY A 198 -8.69 13.65 -10.80
CA GLY A 198 -8.70 12.36 -10.10
C GLY A 198 -7.29 11.85 -9.77
N CYS A 199 -7.17 11.19 -8.61
CA CYS A 199 -5.90 10.63 -8.17
C CYS A 199 -5.43 9.45 -9.03
N VAL A 200 -6.34 8.70 -9.69
CA VAL A 200 -5.93 7.61 -10.58
C VAL A 200 -5.14 8.13 -11.78
N ASP A 201 -5.59 9.23 -12.39
CA ASP A 201 -4.93 9.80 -13.56
C ASP A 201 -3.57 10.39 -13.17
N LYS A 202 -3.51 11.08 -12.01
CA LYS A 202 -2.25 11.58 -11.46
C LYS A 202 -1.26 10.46 -11.12
N ALA A 203 -1.73 9.33 -10.58
CA ALA A 203 -0.89 8.18 -10.31
C ALA A 203 -0.31 7.58 -11.60
N VAL A 204 -1.13 7.43 -12.65
CA VAL A 204 -0.68 6.94 -13.96
C VAL A 204 0.35 7.89 -14.57
N THR A 205 0.06 9.19 -14.62
CA THR A 205 1.01 10.20 -15.14
C THR A 205 2.31 10.25 -14.32
N TRP A 206 2.23 10.05 -13.00
CA TRP A 206 3.42 9.96 -12.14
C TRP A 206 4.29 8.75 -12.51
N ILE A 207 3.68 7.58 -12.71
CA ILE A 207 4.39 6.36 -13.12
C ILE A 207 5.06 6.56 -14.48
N GLU A 208 4.36 7.13 -15.46
CA GLU A 208 4.89 7.37 -16.80
C GLU A 208 6.08 8.35 -16.77
N SER A 209 5.97 9.43 -15.99
CA SER A 209 7.05 10.43 -15.85
C SER A 209 8.24 9.92 -15.04
N HIS A 210 8.04 8.95 -14.15
CA HIS A 210 9.07 8.40 -13.27
C HIS A 210 9.41 6.94 -13.60
N LEU A 211 9.19 6.51 -14.85
CA LEU A 211 9.38 5.12 -15.27
C LEU A 211 10.78 4.59 -14.96
N LEU A 212 11.82 5.44 -15.11
CA LEU A 212 13.20 5.07 -14.76
C LEU A 212 13.38 4.79 -13.27
N LEU A 213 12.76 5.60 -12.40
CA LEU A 213 12.82 5.42 -10.95
C LEU A 213 12.06 4.15 -10.54
N VAL A 214 10.85 3.96 -11.07
CA VAL A 214 10.05 2.75 -10.80
C VAL A 214 10.78 1.50 -11.30
N GLY A 215 11.35 1.56 -12.51
CA GLY A 215 12.16 0.48 -13.07
C GLY A 215 13.40 0.18 -12.23
N ALA A 216 14.12 1.21 -11.77
CA ALA A 216 15.28 1.03 -10.90
C ALA A 216 14.92 0.40 -9.55
N LEU A 217 13.80 0.79 -8.94
CA LEU A 217 13.29 0.16 -7.71
C LEU A 217 12.90 -1.30 -7.95
N ALA A 218 12.20 -1.59 -9.04
CA ALA A 218 11.81 -2.95 -9.41
C ALA A 218 13.04 -3.85 -9.64
N LEU A 219 14.02 -3.37 -10.41
CA LEU A 219 15.28 -4.09 -10.65
C LEU A 219 16.12 -4.22 -9.37
N GLY A 220 16.17 -3.17 -8.53
CA GLY A 220 16.87 -3.20 -7.25
C GLY A 220 16.28 -4.22 -6.26
N LEU A 221 14.98 -4.50 -6.35
CA LEU A 221 14.33 -5.57 -5.60
C LEU A 221 14.53 -6.95 -6.24
N ALA A 222 14.45 -7.05 -7.57
CA ALA A 222 14.48 -8.33 -8.28
C ALA A 222 15.90 -8.92 -8.40
N LEU A 223 16.92 -8.11 -8.71
CA LEU A 223 18.27 -8.59 -8.97
C LEU A 223 18.90 -9.31 -7.77
N PRO A 224 18.83 -8.79 -6.52
CA PRO A 224 19.37 -9.50 -5.36
C PRO A 224 18.65 -10.83 -5.09
N GLN A 225 17.33 -10.87 -5.31
CA GLN A 225 16.54 -12.10 -5.16
C GLN A 225 16.96 -13.15 -6.20
N VAL A 226 17.06 -12.76 -7.47
CA VAL A 226 17.49 -13.66 -8.55
C VAL A 226 18.91 -14.17 -8.30
N HIS A 227 19.85 -13.28 -7.94
CA HIS A 227 21.21 -13.68 -7.64
C HIS A 227 21.28 -14.71 -6.49
N MET A 228 20.53 -14.47 -5.41
CA MET A 228 20.44 -15.41 -4.28
C MET A 228 19.85 -16.77 -4.68
N THR A 229 18.78 -16.79 -5.46
CA THR A 229 18.18 -18.06 -5.91
C THR A 229 19.09 -18.86 -6.84
N LEU A 230 19.85 -18.19 -7.72
CA LEU A 230 20.84 -18.83 -8.59
C LEU A 230 22.03 -19.41 -7.82
N LEU A 231 22.54 -18.65 -6.84
CA LEU A 231 23.60 -19.13 -5.94
C LEU A 231 23.14 -20.35 -5.14
N HIS A 232 21.93 -20.31 -4.59
CA HIS A 232 21.36 -21.42 -3.85
C HIS A 232 21.21 -22.69 -4.71
N SER A 233 20.71 -22.52 -5.94
CA SER A 233 20.53 -23.62 -6.90
C SER A 233 21.86 -24.22 -7.31
N SER A 234 22.85 -23.39 -7.63
CA SER A 234 24.21 -23.82 -7.99
C SER A 234 24.89 -24.57 -6.84
N CYS A 235 24.79 -24.05 -5.62
CA CYS A 235 25.35 -24.69 -4.42
C CYS A 235 24.69 -26.03 -4.13
N THR A 236 23.36 -26.12 -4.25
CA THR A 236 22.62 -27.39 -4.07
C THR A 236 22.98 -28.43 -5.15
N LEU A 237 23.20 -28.00 -6.39
CA LEU A 237 23.67 -28.88 -7.46
C LEU A 237 25.09 -29.38 -7.21
N ILE A 238 26.00 -28.53 -6.71
CA ILE A 238 27.36 -28.93 -6.34
C ILE A 238 27.34 -29.90 -5.16
N ASP A 239 26.57 -29.62 -4.12
CA ASP A 239 26.44 -30.47 -2.93
C ASP A 239 25.83 -31.83 -3.30
N ASN A 240 24.77 -31.86 -4.12
CA ASN A 240 24.21 -33.10 -4.66
C ASN A 240 25.21 -33.85 -5.54
N ARG A 241 25.99 -33.15 -6.38
CA ARG A 241 27.03 -33.77 -7.20
C ARG A 241 28.15 -34.35 -6.32
N HIS A 242 28.56 -33.65 -5.27
CA HIS A 242 29.55 -34.12 -4.32
C HIS A 242 29.03 -35.32 -3.51
N LEU A 243 27.74 -35.32 -3.13
CA LEU A 243 27.08 -36.47 -2.52
C LEU A 243 27.03 -37.66 -3.47
N ILE A 244 26.70 -37.45 -4.75
CA ILE A 244 26.68 -38.49 -5.78
C ILE A 244 28.09 -39.07 -5.99
N PHE A 245 29.12 -38.23 -6.07
CA PHE A 245 30.53 -38.68 -6.16
C PHE A 245 30.93 -39.50 -4.93
N VAL A 246 30.62 -39.03 -3.71
CA VAL A 246 30.93 -39.77 -2.47
C VAL A 246 30.15 -41.09 -2.37
N THR A 247 28.91 -41.16 -2.87
CA THR A 247 28.17 -42.43 -2.95
C THR A 247 28.72 -43.34 -4.05
N SER A 248 29.20 -42.80 -5.16
CA SER A 248 29.80 -43.58 -6.25
C SER A 248 31.14 -44.20 -5.83
N ASP A 249 31.95 -43.48 -5.05
CA ASP A 249 33.23 -43.97 -4.52
C ASP A 249 33.07 -45.01 -3.38
N ASN A 250 31.90 -45.06 -2.73
CA ASN A 250 31.59 -46.11 -1.72
C ASN A 250 30.99 -47.39 -2.32
N PHE A 251 30.70 -47.40 -3.63
CA PHE A 251 30.18 -48.56 -4.36
C PHE A 251 31.18 -49.12 -5.41
N GLY A 252 32.41 -48.60 -5.44
CA GLY A 252 33.52 -49.05 -6.29
C GLY A 252 34.53 -49.92 -5.53
#